data_AF-A0A818HTT6-F1
#
_entry.id   AF-A0A818HTT6-F1
#
_cell.length_a   1.000
_cell.length_b   1.000
_cell.length_c   1.000
_cell.angle_alpha   90.00
_cell.angle_beta   90.00
_cell.angle_gamma   90.00
#
_symmetry.space_group_name_H-M   'P 1'
#
loop_
_entity.id
_entity.type
_entity.pdbx_description
1 polymer ?
#
loop_
_entity_poly.entity_id
_entity_poly.type
_entity_poly.pdbx_seq_one_letter_code
_entity_poly.pdbx_strand_id
1 'polypeptide(L)'
;LQPNLDTRRKQLDGWCSLILDYCRLKKVCTFDVNDASKFPPFFNAKINRQLDNNFIQILLEELRSRGHIEWEDKNKRRCLILWKSPEEWAKTIYQWITSRGMNGTVCTFYELLHGDDTRSAEFHNIDPKLFRRILNELEKRGQATTFSENGADGVHIFQMVDEVTKKTLSNIPLLKTKASPRDGEQWRQRLKEELQALIQVNLRKTRKSLK
;
A
#
# COMPACT_ATOMS: atom_id res chain seq x y z
N LEU A 1 -28.42 18.44 14.02
CA LEU A 1 -27.06 18.60 14.63
C LEU A 1 -27.23 18.93 16.11
N GLN A 2 -26.51 18.25 17.01
CA GLN A 2 -26.63 18.52 18.45
C GLN A 2 -26.16 19.95 18.81
N PRO A 3 -26.87 20.69 19.68
CA PRO A 3 -26.54 22.07 20.01
C PRO A 3 -25.31 22.19 20.92
N ASN A 4 -25.16 21.26 21.87
CA ASN A 4 -24.02 21.20 22.79
C ASN A 4 -22.75 20.69 22.07
N LEU A 5 -21.61 21.33 22.29
CA LEU A 5 -20.33 21.02 21.61
C LEU A 5 -19.78 19.63 21.93
N ASP A 6 -19.78 19.22 23.20
CA ASP A 6 -19.27 17.90 23.61
C ASP A 6 -20.16 16.77 23.08
N THR A 7 -21.47 16.98 23.12
CA THR A 7 -22.45 16.03 22.59
C THR A 7 -22.37 15.95 21.06
N ARG A 8 -22.12 17.09 20.40
CA ARG A 8 -21.89 17.15 18.95
C ARG A 8 -20.64 16.39 18.55
N ARG A 9 -19.54 16.53 19.28
CA ARG A 9 -18.30 15.76 19.03
C ARG A 9 -18.56 14.26 19.09
N LYS A 10 -19.16 13.79 20.19
CA LYS A 10 -19.53 12.36 20.34
C LYS A 10 -20.48 11.88 19.24
N GLN A 11 -21.42 12.72 18.82
CA GLN A 11 -22.30 12.43 17.68
C GLN A 11 -21.49 12.27 16.39
N LEU A 12 -20.59 13.20 16.07
CA LEU A 12 -19.76 13.14 14.87
C LEU A 12 -18.84 11.91 14.91
N ASP A 13 -18.20 11.63 16.04
CA ASP A 13 -17.35 10.45 16.22
C ASP A 13 -18.12 9.16 15.96
N GLY A 14 -19.31 9.00 16.54
CA GLY A 14 -20.15 7.84 16.32
C GLY A 14 -20.56 7.66 14.86
N TRP A 15 -20.87 8.77 14.16
CA TRP A 15 -21.16 8.73 12.73
C TRP A 15 -19.95 8.36 11.88
N CYS A 16 -18.78 8.96 12.16
CA CYS A 16 -17.54 8.63 11.46
C CYS A 16 -17.24 7.13 11.58
N SER A 17 -17.25 6.58 12.81
CA SER A 17 -17.03 5.15 13.03
C SER A 17 -18.04 4.28 12.28
N LEU A 18 -19.34 4.62 12.34
CA LEU A 18 -20.38 3.87 11.65
C LEU A 18 -20.18 3.84 10.12
N ILE A 19 -19.83 4.97 9.52
CA ILE A 19 -19.58 5.07 8.08
C ILE A 19 -18.38 4.21 7.70
N LEU A 20 -17.27 4.32 8.45
CA LEU A 20 -16.06 3.55 8.19
C LEU A 20 -16.28 2.05 8.34
N ASP A 21 -16.98 1.62 9.40
CA ASP A 21 -17.29 0.21 9.63
C ASP A 21 -18.22 -0.35 8.55
N TYR A 22 -19.23 0.42 8.13
CA TYR A 22 -20.09 0.04 7.02
C TYR A 22 -19.30 -0.14 5.73
N CYS A 23 -18.44 0.83 5.39
CA CYS A 23 -17.58 0.77 4.20
C CYS A 23 -16.62 -0.43 4.26
N ARG A 24 -16.04 -0.71 5.43
CA ARG A 24 -15.17 -1.87 5.67
C ARG A 24 -15.90 -3.20 5.47
N LEU A 25 -17.11 -3.34 6.01
CA LEU A 25 -17.90 -4.57 5.95
C LEU A 25 -18.46 -4.84 4.55
N LYS A 26 -18.91 -3.79 3.85
CA LYS A 26 -19.46 -3.90 2.50
C LYS A 26 -18.42 -3.78 1.40
N LYS A 27 -17.16 -3.46 1.75
CA LYS A 27 -16.05 -3.21 0.82
C LYS A 27 -16.36 -2.11 -0.20
N VAL A 28 -17.24 -1.18 0.15
CA VAL A 28 -17.59 -0.02 -0.67
C VAL A 28 -16.77 1.16 -0.19
N CYS A 29 -16.00 1.76 -1.08
CA CYS A 29 -15.24 2.98 -0.79
C CYS A 29 -15.69 4.17 -1.62
N THR A 30 -16.53 4.02 -2.63
CA THR A 30 -17.01 5.14 -3.44
C THR A 30 -18.34 5.64 -2.91
N PHE A 31 -18.46 6.94 -2.71
CA PHE A 31 -19.71 7.58 -2.31
C PHE A 31 -20.00 8.79 -3.20
N ASP A 32 -21.21 8.86 -3.74
CA ASP A 32 -21.74 10.04 -4.44
C ASP A 32 -22.72 10.75 -3.50
N VAL A 33 -22.52 12.06 -3.32
CA VAL A 33 -23.37 12.91 -2.47
C VAL A 33 -24.83 12.87 -2.93
N ASN A 34 -25.10 12.71 -4.23
CA ASN A 34 -26.46 12.62 -4.76
C ASN A 34 -27.15 11.30 -4.40
N ASP A 35 -26.38 10.25 -4.11
CA ASP A 35 -26.89 8.96 -3.66
C ASP A 35 -27.01 8.85 -2.14
N ALA A 36 -26.89 9.98 -1.41
CA ALA A 36 -27.07 10.03 0.04
C ALA A 36 -28.37 9.38 0.53
N SER A 37 -29.46 9.49 -0.24
CA SER A 37 -30.76 8.86 0.08
C SER A 37 -30.77 7.34 -0.06
N LYS A 38 -29.85 6.77 -0.84
CA LYS A 38 -29.71 5.33 -1.05
C LYS A 38 -28.63 4.72 -0.16
N PHE A 39 -27.79 5.54 0.46
CA PHE A 39 -26.70 5.09 1.29
C PHE A 39 -27.22 4.68 2.68
N PRO A 40 -27.16 3.38 3.06
CA PRO A 40 -27.80 2.91 4.29
C PRO A 40 -27.33 3.58 5.58
N PRO A 41 -26.06 4.00 5.73
CA PRO A 41 -25.67 4.82 6.86
C PRO A 41 -26.44 6.14 6.95
N PHE A 42 -26.85 6.75 5.83
CA PHE A 42 -27.55 8.04 5.81
C PHE A 42 -29.07 7.92 5.74
N PHE A 43 -29.58 6.77 5.33
CA PHE A 43 -31.01 6.48 5.24
C PHE A 43 -31.36 5.14 5.87
N ASN A 44 -32.19 5.16 6.91
CA ASN A 44 -32.70 3.97 7.56
C ASN A 44 -34.22 3.85 7.35
N ALA A 45 -34.60 3.01 6.39
CA ALA A 45 -35.99 2.74 6.04
C ALA A 45 -36.81 2.12 7.20
N LYS A 46 -36.18 1.31 8.08
CA LYS A 46 -36.90 0.61 9.17
C LYS A 46 -37.47 1.57 10.21
N ILE A 47 -36.80 2.69 10.45
CA ILE A 47 -37.24 3.73 11.39
C ILE A 47 -37.72 5.00 10.69
N ASN A 48 -37.81 4.96 9.35
CA ASN A 48 -38.17 6.07 8.48
C ASN A 48 -37.42 7.38 8.81
N ARG A 49 -36.09 7.28 9.00
CA ARG A 49 -35.24 8.44 9.28
C ARG A 49 -34.12 8.56 8.25
N GLN A 50 -33.89 9.80 7.84
CA GLN A 50 -32.79 10.19 6.97
C GLN A 50 -32.01 11.32 7.63
N LEU A 51 -30.70 11.36 7.38
CA LEU A 51 -29.85 12.48 7.75
C LEU A 51 -30.11 13.68 6.83
N ASP A 52 -30.10 14.88 7.41
CA ASP A 52 -30.21 16.13 6.67
C ASP A 52 -28.98 16.36 5.79
N ASN A 53 -29.19 16.88 4.57
CA ASN A 53 -28.10 17.12 3.61
C ASN A 53 -27.01 18.05 4.17
N ASN A 54 -27.37 19.09 4.93
CA ASN A 54 -26.37 19.98 5.54
C ASN A 54 -25.51 19.23 6.55
N PHE A 55 -26.13 18.32 7.32
CA PHE A 55 -25.40 17.52 8.30
C PHE A 55 -24.53 16.46 7.63
N ILE A 56 -24.94 15.89 6.50
CA ILE A 56 -24.10 15.01 5.68
C ILE A 56 -22.87 15.78 5.17
N GLN A 57 -23.02 17.01 4.68
CA GLN A 57 -21.86 17.83 4.27
C GLN A 57 -20.88 18.08 5.43
N ILE A 58 -21.39 18.36 6.63
CA ILE A 58 -20.56 18.50 7.83
C ILE A 58 -19.81 17.19 8.14
N LEU A 59 -20.49 16.04 8.06
CA LEU A 59 -19.86 14.73 8.28
C LEU A 59 -18.78 14.41 7.26
N LEU A 60 -19.01 14.70 5.98
CA LEU A 60 -18.02 14.48 4.92
C LEU A 60 -16.80 15.39 5.10
N GLU A 61 -17.01 16.63 5.52
CA GLU A 61 -15.92 17.56 5.81
C GLU A 61 -15.12 17.14 7.06
N GLU A 62 -15.79 16.60 8.08
CA GLU A 62 -15.15 16.03 9.27
C GLU A 62 -14.35 14.75 8.95
N LEU A 63 -14.89 13.87 8.12
CA LEU A 63 -14.15 12.70 7.64
C LEU A 63 -12.94 13.12 6.78
N ARG A 64 -13.08 14.17 5.97
CA ARG A 64 -11.98 14.74 5.19
C ARG A 64 -10.89 15.34 6.09
N SER A 65 -11.26 16.07 7.14
CA SER A 65 -10.29 16.67 8.08
C SER A 65 -9.47 15.60 8.81
N ARG A 66 -10.06 14.43 9.04
CA ARG A 66 -9.41 13.23 9.61
C ARG A 66 -8.61 12.40 8.60
N GLY A 67 -8.64 12.75 7.32
CA GLY A 67 -7.92 12.01 6.26
C GLY A 67 -8.63 10.75 5.76
N HIS A 68 -9.91 10.57 6.11
CA HIS A 68 -10.72 9.42 5.69
C HIS A 68 -11.46 9.63 4.37
N ILE A 69 -11.36 10.82 3.75
CA ILE A 69 -12.03 11.13 2.49
C ILE A 69 -11.07 11.80 1.51
N GLU A 70 -11.06 11.29 0.28
CA GLU A 70 -10.46 11.95 -0.88
C GLU A 70 -11.55 12.31 -1.89
N TRP A 71 -11.63 13.58 -2.29
CA TRP A 71 -12.59 14.01 -3.31
C TRP A 71 -12.06 13.69 -4.71
N GLU A 72 -12.88 13.04 -5.53
CA GLU A 72 -12.53 12.74 -6.93
C GLU A 72 -12.73 13.98 -7.81
N ASP A 73 -13.72 14.80 -7.49
CA ASP A 73 -14.13 15.95 -8.30
C ASP A 73 -13.93 17.28 -7.55
N LYS A 74 -13.51 18.33 -8.26
CA LYS A 74 -13.47 19.72 -7.72
C LYS A 74 -14.82 20.20 -7.18
N ASN A 75 -15.90 19.66 -7.75
CA ASN A 75 -17.27 19.96 -7.39
C ASN A 75 -17.75 19.22 -6.13
N LYS A 76 -16.88 18.46 -5.44
CA LYS A 76 -17.20 17.68 -4.24
C LYS A 76 -18.47 16.82 -4.38
N ARG A 77 -18.62 16.17 -5.54
CA ARG A 77 -19.78 15.31 -5.83
C ARG A 77 -19.53 13.85 -5.48
N ARG A 78 -18.34 13.36 -5.82
CA ARG A 78 -17.91 11.98 -5.55
C ARG A 78 -16.66 11.98 -4.70
N CYS A 79 -16.66 11.10 -3.70
CA CYS A 79 -15.51 10.89 -2.84
C CYS A 79 -15.20 9.41 -2.63
N LEU A 80 -13.93 9.18 -2.34
CA LEU A 80 -13.37 7.92 -1.91
C LEU A 80 -13.25 7.93 -0.38
N ILE A 81 -13.97 7.03 0.29
CA ILE A 81 -13.95 6.79 1.73
C ILE A 81 -12.85 5.78 2.04
N LEU A 82 -11.96 6.16 2.95
CA LEU A 82 -10.78 5.44 3.37
C LEU A 82 -10.92 5.00 4.83
N TRP A 83 -11.41 3.78 5.06
CA TRP A 83 -11.49 3.19 6.42
C TRP A 83 -10.13 2.78 6.99
N LYS A 84 -9.12 2.72 6.13
CA LYS A 84 -7.71 2.46 6.47
C LYS A 84 -6.87 3.28 5.50
N SER A 85 -5.77 3.85 5.97
CA SER A 85 -5.01 4.79 5.16
C SER A 85 -4.38 4.09 3.96
N PRO A 86 -4.17 4.77 2.81
CA PRO A 86 -3.46 4.18 1.67
C PRO A 86 -2.06 3.69 2.05
N GLU A 87 -1.39 4.37 2.98
CA GLU A 87 -0.08 3.98 3.50
C GLU A 87 -0.11 2.66 4.27
N GLU A 88 -1.11 2.48 5.14
CA GLU A 88 -1.30 1.26 5.92
C GLU A 88 -1.73 0.10 5.03
N TRP A 89 -2.60 0.37 4.05
CA TRP A 89 -2.97 -0.60 3.03
C TRP A 89 -1.77 -1.03 2.20
N ALA A 90 -0.95 -0.10 1.73
CA ALA A 90 0.28 -0.38 0.99
C ALA A 90 1.19 -1.30 1.81
N LYS A 91 1.41 -0.98 3.09
CA LYS A 91 2.18 -1.84 4.00
C LYS A 91 1.57 -3.24 4.15
N THR A 92 0.26 -3.33 4.32
CA THR A 92 -0.45 -4.61 4.49
C THR A 92 -0.32 -5.49 3.25
N ILE A 93 -0.53 -4.91 2.07
CA ILE A 93 -0.41 -5.61 0.78
C ILE A 93 1.04 -6.05 0.56
N TYR A 94 2.00 -5.14 0.73
CA TYR A 94 3.41 -5.46 0.55
C TYR A 94 3.90 -6.57 1.49
N GLN A 95 3.48 -6.53 2.76
CA GLN A 95 3.78 -7.59 3.74
C GLN A 95 3.19 -8.94 3.33
N TRP A 96 1.96 -8.95 2.81
CA TRP A 96 1.33 -10.17 2.32
C TRP A 96 2.04 -10.74 1.09
N ILE A 97 2.44 -9.90 0.14
CA ILE A 97 3.16 -10.34 -1.06
C ILE A 97 4.53 -10.91 -0.67
N THR A 98 5.21 -10.25 0.28
CA THR A 98 6.50 -10.70 0.81
C THR A 98 6.38 -12.03 1.55
N SER A 99 5.34 -12.23 2.37
CA SER A 99 5.15 -13.48 3.11
C SER A 99 4.85 -14.67 2.19
N ARG A 100 4.33 -14.42 0.98
CA ARG A 100 4.12 -15.44 -0.05
C ARG A 100 5.30 -15.65 -0.99
N GLY A 101 6.38 -14.89 -0.85
CA GLY A 101 7.53 -14.96 -1.75
C GLY A 101 7.22 -14.50 -3.18
N MET A 102 6.15 -13.72 -3.37
CA MET A 102 5.76 -13.17 -4.67
C MET A 102 6.48 -11.84 -4.99
N ASN A 103 7.61 -11.58 -4.31
CA ASN A 103 8.41 -10.40 -4.55
C ASN A 103 9.23 -10.58 -5.84
N GLY A 104 9.27 -9.55 -6.68
CA GLY A 104 9.97 -9.61 -7.97
C GLY A 104 9.15 -10.23 -9.11
N THR A 105 7.90 -10.66 -8.85
CA THR A 105 6.99 -11.14 -9.90
C THR A 105 6.08 -10.03 -10.39
N VAL A 106 5.56 -10.23 -11.59
CA VAL A 106 4.47 -9.43 -12.16
C VAL A 106 3.15 -10.11 -11.80
N CYS A 107 2.19 -9.34 -11.29
CA CYS A 107 0.85 -9.82 -10.97
C CYS A 107 -0.20 -8.94 -11.66
N THR A 108 -1.34 -9.51 -12.01
CA THR A 108 -2.49 -8.75 -12.50
C THR A 108 -3.32 -8.20 -11.34
N PHE A 109 -4.11 -7.16 -11.59
CA PHE A 109 -5.03 -6.64 -10.57
C PHE A 109 -6.07 -7.69 -10.17
N TYR A 110 -6.49 -8.54 -11.12
CA TYR A 110 -7.44 -9.61 -10.86
C TYR A 110 -6.87 -10.67 -9.90
N GLU A 111 -5.64 -11.11 -10.08
CA GLU A 111 -4.99 -12.07 -9.17
C GLU A 111 -4.89 -11.54 -7.74
N LEU A 112 -4.63 -10.24 -7.59
CA LEU A 112 -4.51 -9.62 -6.27
C LEU A 112 -5.87 -9.33 -5.61
N LEU A 113 -6.89 -8.95 -6.37
CA LEU A 113 -8.22 -8.61 -5.82
C LEU A 113 -9.15 -9.80 -5.68
N HIS A 114 -9.12 -10.71 -6.65
CA HIS A 114 -10.09 -11.79 -6.82
C HIS A 114 -9.44 -13.18 -6.87
N GLY A 115 -8.11 -13.28 -6.79
CA GLY A 115 -7.43 -14.56 -6.76
C GLY A 115 -7.83 -15.43 -5.56
N ASP A 116 -7.85 -16.74 -5.75
CA ASP A 116 -8.18 -17.69 -4.68
C ASP A 116 -7.19 -17.64 -3.51
N ASP A 117 -5.94 -17.31 -3.84
CA ASP A 117 -4.88 -17.07 -2.89
C ASP A 117 -5.17 -15.90 -1.95
N THR A 118 -5.87 -14.85 -2.40
CA THR A 118 -6.06 -13.64 -1.61
C THR A 118 -7.28 -13.71 -0.70
N ARG A 119 -8.06 -14.80 -0.71
CA ARG A 119 -9.29 -14.95 0.10
C ARG A 119 -9.08 -14.74 1.62
N SER A 120 -7.90 -15.06 2.14
CA SER A 120 -7.55 -14.83 3.55
C SER A 120 -7.06 -13.41 3.84
N ALA A 121 -6.84 -12.59 2.82
CA ALA A 121 -6.32 -11.24 2.94
C ALA A 121 -7.43 -10.21 3.12
N GLU A 122 -7.16 -9.18 3.93
CA GLU A 122 -8.14 -8.11 4.20
C GLU A 122 -8.50 -7.29 2.95
N PHE A 123 -7.58 -7.22 1.97
CA PHE A 123 -7.74 -6.49 0.72
C PHE A 123 -8.49 -7.29 -0.37
N HIS A 124 -8.89 -8.53 -0.09
CA HIS A 124 -9.68 -9.31 -1.04
C HIS A 124 -11.02 -8.61 -1.33
N ASN A 125 -11.40 -8.54 -2.61
CA ASN A 125 -12.59 -7.86 -3.11
C ASN A 125 -12.73 -6.39 -2.67
N ILE A 126 -11.62 -5.68 -2.43
CA ILE A 126 -11.72 -4.21 -2.30
C ILE A 126 -12.01 -3.59 -3.66
N ASP A 127 -12.63 -2.42 -3.62
CA ASP A 127 -12.93 -1.65 -4.81
C ASP A 127 -11.66 -1.36 -5.65
N PRO A 128 -11.71 -1.53 -6.98
CA PRO A 128 -10.56 -1.31 -7.87
C PRO A 128 -10.00 0.11 -7.82
N LYS A 129 -10.81 1.15 -7.55
CA LYS A 129 -10.31 2.52 -7.43
C LYS A 129 -9.47 2.69 -6.17
N LEU A 130 -9.93 2.14 -5.03
CA LEU A 130 -9.13 2.13 -3.80
C LEU A 130 -7.83 1.36 -4.01
N PHE A 131 -7.90 0.20 -4.67
CA PHE A 131 -6.71 -0.58 -4.99
C PHE A 131 -5.70 0.20 -5.83
N ARG A 132 -6.14 0.85 -6.93
CA ARG A 132 -5.29 1.75 -7.71
C ARG A 132 -4.67 2.85 -6.86
N ARG A 133 -5.43 3.46 -5.94
CA ARG A 133 -4.92 4.49 -5.04
C ARG A 133 -3.82 3.97 -4.11
N ILE A 134 -3.97 2.73 -3.62
CA ILE A 134 -2.97 2.05 -2.79
C ILE A 134 -1.72 1.71 -3.60
N LEU A 135 -1.88 1.24 -4.85
CA LEU A 135 -0.77 0.95 -5.74
C LEU A 135 0.05 2.21 -6.06
N ASN A 136 -0.60 3.35 -6.31
CA ASN A 136 0.09 4.63 -6.48
C ASN A 136 0.93 5.01 -5.24
N GLU A 137 0.51 4.60 -4.04
CA GLU A 137 1.28 4.82 -2.82
C GLU A 137 2.49 3.86 -2.74
N LEU A 138 2.36 2.62 -3.21
CA LEU A 138 3.49 1.69 -3.35
C LEU A 138 4.50 2.15 -4.42
N GLU A 139 4.03 2.74 -5.52
CA GLU A 139 4.88 3.32 -6.55
C GLU A 139 5.69 4.50 -6.02
N LYS A 140 5.06 5.41 -5.28
CA LYS A 140 5.77 6.54 -4.64
C LYS A 140 6.88 6.08 -3.70
N ARG A 141 6.74 4.90 -3.10
CA ARG A 141 7.74 4.27 -2.25
C ARG A 141 8.82 3.50 -3.02
N GLY A 142 8.69 3.40 -4.34
CA GLY A 142 9.57 2.59 -5.19
C GLY A 142 9.43 1.08 -4.94
N GLN A 143 8.30 0.64 -4.39
CA GLN A 143 8.04 -0.77 -4.05
C GLN A 143 7.24 -1.50 -5.13
N ALA A 144 6.58 -0.77 -6.03
CA ALA A 144 5.86 -1.34 -7.15
C ALA A 144 5.91 -0.43 -8.38
N THR A 145 5.54 -0.95 -9.54
CA THR A 145 5.23 -0.19 -10.75
C THR A 145 4.02 -0.80 -11.42
N THR A 146 3.01 0.02 -11.67
CA THR A 146 1.80 -0.35 -12.38
C THR A 146 1.99 -0.12 -13.87
N PHE A 147 1.35 -0.97 -14.66
CA PHE A 147 1.32 -0.84 -16.11
C PHE A 147 -0.07 -1.27 -16.59
N SER A 148 -0.53 -0.65 -17.66
CA SER A 148 -1.82 -0.94 -18.27
C SER A 148 -1.60 -1.15 -19.76
N GLU A 149 -1.89 -2.35 -20.25
CA GLU A 149 -1.72 -2.71 -21.66
C GLU A 149 -2.98 -3.41 -22.17
N ASN A 150 -3.60 -2.87 -23.22
CA ASN A 150 -4.82 -3.40 -23.84
C ASN A 150 -5.99 -3.69 -22.87
N GLY A 151 -6.13 -2.89 -21.81
CA GLY A 151 -7.17 -3.06 -20.78
C GLY A 151 -6.86 -4.10 -19.71
N ALA A 152 -5.68 -4.74 -19.77
CA ALA A 152 -5.15 -5.55 -18.68
C ALA A 152 -4.26 -4.67 -17.79
N ASP A 153 -4.71 -4.45 -16.56
CA ASP A 153 -3.92 -3.75 -15.55
C ASP A 153 -3.07 -4.75 -14.76
N GLY A 154 -1.77 -4.48 -14.73
CA GLY A 154 -0.80 -5.24 -13.99
C GLY A 154 0.04 -4.38 -13.06
N VAL A 155 0.68 -5.05 -12.11
CA VAL A 155 1.60 -4.47 -11.15
C VAL A 155 2.83 -5.36 -11.03
N HIS A 156 4.00 -4.74 -11.17
CA HIS A 156 5.28 -5.36 -10.87
C HIS A 156 5.68 -4.96 -9.44
N ILE A 157 5.85 -5.95 -8.56
CA ILE A 157 6.26 -5.71 -7.18
C ILE A 157 7.78 -5.89 -7.09
N PHE A 158 8.48 -4.88 -6.58
CA PHE A 158 9.92 -4.97 -6.40
C PHE A 158 10.29 -5.70 -5.12
N GLN A 159 11.31 -6.55 -5.22
CA GLN A 159 11.97 -7.09 -4.04
C GLN A 159 12.85 -5.99 -3.44
N MET A 160 12.42 -5.42 -2.31
CA MET A 160 13.27 -4.50 -1.56
C MET A 160 14.41 -5.29 -0.92
N VAL A 161 15.65 -4.98 -1.33
CA VAL A 161 16.85 -5.41 -0.62
C VAL A 161 17.07 -4.41 0.51
N ASP A 162 17.11 -4.88 1.75
CA ASP A 162 17.30 -4.02 2.91
C ASP A 162 18.54 -3.14 2.74
N GLU A 163 18.49 -1.90 3.21
CA GLU A 163 19.59 -0.95 3.01
C GLU A 163 20.90 -1.42 3.64
N VAL A 164 20.82 -2.23 4.70
CA VAL A 164 21.98 -2.93 5.28
C VAL A 164 22.59 -3.91 4.28
N THR A 165 21.77 -4.70 3.61
CA THR A 165 22.19 -5.67 2.59
C THR A 165 22.74 -4.94 1.37
N LYS A 166 22.07 -3.89 0.89
CA LYS A 166 22.52 -3.05 -0.22
C LYS A 166 23.86 -2.37 0.08
N LYS A 167 24.02 -1.80 1.28
CA LYS A 167 25.28 -1.21 1.75
C LYS A 167 26.36 -2.26 1.95
N THR A 168 26.01 -3.47 2.38
CA THR A 168 26.98 -4.57 2.49
C THR A 168 27.49 -4.97 1.11
N LEU A 169 26.59 -5.17 0.15
CA LEU A 169 26.91 -5.52 -1.24
C LEU A 169 27.71 -4.41 -1.93
N SER A 170 27.37 -3.14 -1.75
CA SER A 170 28.10 -2.02 -2.37
C SER A 170 29.53 -1.87 -1.85
N ASN A 171 29.80 -2.38 -0.65
CA ASN A 171 31.13 -2.35 -0.05
C ASN A 171 32.03 -3.53 -0.48
N ILE A 172 31.50 -4.48 -1.28
CA ILE A 172 32.28 -5.58 -1.85
C ILE A 172 33.14 -5.00 -2.98
N PRO A 173 34.47 -5.16 -2.92
CA PRO A 173 35.36 -4.73 -4.00
C PRO A 173 35.01 -5.44 -5.31
N LEU A 174 34.78 -4.66 -6.38
CA LEU A 174 34.54 -5.22 -7.71
C LEU A 174 35.84 -5.77 -8.29
N LEU A 175 35.79 -7.01 -8.80
CA LEU A 175 36.91 -7.63 -9.51
C LEU A 175 37.09 -6.92 -10.87
N LYS A 176 38.34 -6.63 -11.22
CA LYS A 176 38.69 -5.98 -12.48
C LYS A 176 38.90 -7.01 -13.58
N THR A 177 39.43 -8.18 -13.21
CA THR A 177 39.79 -9.24 -14.14
C THR A 177 38.63 -10.22 -14.32
N LYS A 178 38.06 -10.30 -15.52
CA LYS A 178 37.05 -11.30 -15.90
C LYS A 178 37.73 -12.50 -16.57
N ALA A 179 38.10 -13.50 -15.79
CA ALA A 179 38.75 -14.72 -16.27
C ALA A 179 38.08 -15.98 -15.70
N SER A 180 37.98 -17.04 -16.49
CA SER A 180 37.48 -18.36 -16.11
C SER A 180 38.63 -19.28 -15.68
N PRO A 181 38.38 -20.39 -14.96
CA PRO A 181 39.42 -21.33 -14.51
C PRO A 181 40.32 -21.91 -15.63
N ARG A 182 39.90 -21.78 -16.89
CA ARG A 182 40.64 -22.23 -18.09
C ARG A 182 41.62 -21.18 -18.62
N ASP A 183 41.52 -19.92 -18.19
CA ASP A 183 42.28 -18.78 -18.72
C ASP A 183 43.67 -18.62 -18.07
N GLY A 184 44.19 -19.68 -17.46
CA GLY A 184 45.58 -19.78 -17.00
C GLY A 184 46.02 -18.65 -16.06
N GLU A 185 46.92 -17.79 -16.52
CA GLU A 185 47.45 -16.67 -15.71
C GLU A 185 46.39 -15.63 -15.33
N GLN A 186 45.45 -15.34 -16.23
CA GLN A 186 44.38 -14.36 -15.95
C GLN A 186 43.45 -14.85 -14.85
N TRP A 187 43.23 -16.18 -14.77
CA TRP A 187 42.52 -16.81 -13.64
C TRP A 187 43.26 -16.62 -12.32
N ARG A 188 44.58 -16.83 -12.31
CA ARG A 188 45.40 -16.61 -11.10
C ARG A 188 45.35 -15.17 -10.62
N GLN A 189 45.30 -14.21 -11.56
CA GLN A 189 45.18 -12.80 -11.24
C GLN A 189 43.78 -12.45 -10.67
N ARG A 190 42.71 -12.94 -11.28
CA ARG A 190 41.35 -12.85 -10.72
C ARG A 190 41.28 -13.47 -9.32
N LEU A 191 41.89 -14.64 -9.11
CA LEU A 191 41.87 -15.35 -7.82
C LEU A 191 42.57 -14.52 -6.72
N LYS A 192 43.69 -13.85 -7.05
CA LYS A 192 44.36 -12.93 -6.14
C LYS A 192 43.45 -11.74 -5.76
N GLU A 193 42.76 -11.14 -6.73
CA GLU A 193 41.79 -10.07 -6.47
C GLU A 193 40.64 -10.55 -5.57
N GLU A 194 40.13 -11.75 -5.80
CA GLU A 194 39.05 -12.37 -5.03
C GLU A 194 39.47 -12.63 -3.57
N LEU A 195 40.66 -13.21 -3.37
CA LEU A 195 41.22 -13.44 -2.03
C LEU A 195 41.43 -12.12 -1.28
N GLN A 196 41.93 -11.07 -1.95
CA GLN A 196 42.08 -9.74 -1.34
C GLN A 196 40.73 -9.15 -0.92
N ALA A 197 39.71 -9.28 -1.77
CA ALA A 197 38.36 -8.84 -1.46
C ALA A 197 37.78 -9.58 -0.23
N LEU A 198 37.95 -10.91 -0.16
CA LEU A 198 37.50 -11.73 0.96
C LEU A 198 38.20 -11.37 2.27
N ILE A 199 39.52 -11.18 2.25
CA ILE A 199 40.31 -10.75 3.41
C ILE A 199 39.79 -9.40 3.93
N GLN A 200 39.56 -8.44 3.03
CA GLN A 200 39.08 -7.11 3.40
C GLN A 200 37.66 -7.15 4.02
N VAL A 201 36.77 -7.98 3.48
CA VAL A 201 35.42 -8.16 4.01
C VAL A 201 35.46 -8.82 5.40
N ASN A 202 36.28 -9.85 5.60
CA ASN A 202 36.43 -10.51 6.90
C ASN A 202 37.00 -9.57 7.96
N LEU A 203 38.09 -8.84 7.66
CA LEU A 203 38.68 -7.86 8.58
C LEU A 203 37.68 -6.78 9.01
N ARG A 204 36.80 -6.35 8.10
CA ARG A 204 35.73 -5.38 8.40
C ARG A 204 34.62 -5.99 9.28
N LYS A 205 34.27 -7.26 9.09
CA LYS A 205 33.32 -7.97 9.96
C LYS A 205 33.86 -8.09 11.39
N THR A 206 35.12 -8.52 11.55
CA THR A 206 35.74 -8.68 12.88
C THR A 206 35.80 -7.37 13.65
N ARG A 207 36.14 -6.25 12.98
CA ARG A 207 36.18 -4.90 13.60
C ARG A 207 34.82 -4.38 14.05
N LYS A 208 33.72 -4.79 13.41
CA LYS A 208 32.36 -4.41 13.82
C LYS A 208 31.83 -5.23 14.99
N SER A 209 32.35 -6.44 15.23
CA SER A 209 31.97 -7.32 16.35
C SER A 209 32.62 -6.93 17.69
N LEU A 210 33.62 -6.04 17.66
CA LEU A 210 34.41 -5.61 18.83
C LEU A 210 33.98 -4.22 19.35
N LYS A 211 32.95 -3.61 18.76
CA LYS A 211 32.32 -2.36 19.17
C LYS A 211 30.88 -2.62 19.53
#